data_AF-A0A077LYA6-F1
#
_entry.id   AF-A0A077LYA6-F1
#
_cell.length_a   1.000
_cell.length_b   1.000
_cell.length_c   1.000
_cell.angle_alpha   90.00
_cell.angle_beta   90.00
_cell.angle_gamma   90.00
#
_symmetry.space_group_name_H-M   'P 1'
#
loop_
_entity.id
_entity.type
_entity.pdbx_description
1 polymer ?
#
loop_
_entity_poly.entity_id
_entity_poly.type
_entity_poly.pdbx_seq_one_letter_code
_entity_poly.pdbx_strand_id
1 'polypeptide(L)'
;MIVDIVDRLEADPRLSDLARGFRAETADPVWFLGRQWQLGELQGEDASSPTGVRYRARQTPIEPIHGQPDLDPRSVPAEAVVESEPGDSWTPGRRVRVGRAVARAAQAAGFPVPDDPALRLAGLPVPYDVLDGTGPDGRLLWQQRAALHLQVEWFGPAPPPAEPADLWDPAEFAYTTEFSAADTTMTLSRHDGGDLDWHSVDATGPLGDATTPVDPVSVYPARLEYPGAPNPRWWQIEDAQVDLGGYPPDRSHFATLLLIDLVTSHSDDWFTFPVEAAPGSVVTLDEVVVTDSFGDEWVVEPPTDWSLFATAGLDHRSLVLWATAATPLAGPVLDEVTIGIDEDANLVWAVERRLGGRSVATDPDPDPEPPARLDASGRAGSAYRASTRVPRYWHPYVVQEIAGRRRFVQGRAADLSGPTAVLLPPPVSDLLHDPASGGVHPVHQIEPAAIPQDGLRLERRAMLARGTDGQPVLWTQRRRQPLLTPPGLRLRFDTLEQVPPT
;
A
#
# COMPACT_ATOMS: atom_id res chain seq x y z
N MET A 1 49.31 47.82 34.55
CA MET A 1 47.91 47.34 34.64
C MET A 1 47.58 46.80 33.25
N ILE A 2 47.85 45.51 33.05
CA ILE A 2 47.48 44.79 31.83
C ILE A 2 46.04 44.35 32.09
N VAL A 3 45.10 44.88 31.33
CA VAL A 3 43.71 44.45 31.37
C VAL A 3 43.63 43.25 30.43
N ASP A 4 43.55 42.05 30.99
CA ASP A 4 43.18 40.86 30.24
C ASP A 4 41.72 41.03 29.82
N ILE A 5 41.49 41.36 28.55
CA ILE A 5 40.17 41.33 27.96
C ILE A 5 39.94 39.88 27.56
N VAL A 6 39.28 39.13 28.43
CA VAL A 6 38.77 37.81 28.08
C VAL A 6 37.52 38.03 27.24
N ASP A 7 37.68 38.02 25.91
CA ASP A 7 36.55 38.00 25.00
C ASP A 7 35.87 36.64 25.10
N ARG A 8 34.73 36.61 25.79
CA ARG A 8 33.86 35.44 25.83
C ARG A 8 33.09 35.37 24.52
N LEU A 9 33.37 34.34 23.73
CA LEU A 9 32.54 33.99 22.58
C LEU A 9 31.18 33.50 23.10
N GLU A 10 30.12 34.25 22.81
CA GLU A 10 28.74 33.83 23.03
C GLU A 10 28.05 33.67 21.67
N ALA A 11 27.26 32.61 21.51
CA ALA A 11 26.47 32.43 20.30
C ALA A 11 25.43 33.55 20.19
N ASP A 12 25.33 34.22 19.03
CA ASP A 12 24.32 35.25 18.80
C ASP A 12 22.96 34.59 18.61
N PRO A 13 22.01 34.73 19.56
CA PRO A 13 20.69 34.10 19.46
C PRO A 13 19.80 34.73 18.37
N ARG A 14 20.28 35.77 17.68
CA ARG A 14 19.57 36.48 16.61
C ARG A 14 20.11 36.18 15.21
N LEU A 15 21.08 35.27 15.08
CA LEU A 15 21.60 34.90 13.77
C LEU A 15 20.49 34.18 12.97
N SER A 16 19.91 34.86 11.98
CA SER A 16 18.85 34.32 11.12
C SER A 16 19.39 33.57 9.90
N ASP A 17 20.68 33.71 9.61
CA ASP A 17 21.37 33.00 8.53
C ASP A 17 22.18 31.83 9.12
N LEU A 18 21.51 30.69 9.28
CA LEU A 18 22.15 29.45 9.71
C LEU A 18 22.95 28.80 8.58
N ALA A 19 22.79 29.24 7.32
CA ALA A 19 23.38 28.56 6.16
C ALA A 19 24.90 28.54 6.24
N ARG A 20 25.53 29.61 6.74
CA ARG A 20 26.99 29.64 6.92
C ARG A 20 27.50 28.69 8.00
N GLY A 21 26.75 28.53 9.10
CA GLY A 21 27.07 27.55 10.15
C GLY A 21 26.94 26.11 9.64
N PHE A 22 25.87 25.84 8.88
CA PHE A 22 25.62 24.53 8.28
C PHE A 22 26.61 24.12 7.20
N ARG A 23 27.22 25.08 6.48
CA ARG A 23 28.25 24.77 5.46
C ARG A 23 29.54 24.17 6.02
N ALA A 24 29.76 24.25 7.34
CA ALA A 24 30.95 23.72 8.03
C ALA A 24 32.28 24.01 7.30
N GLU A 25 32.42 25.20 6.70
CA GLU A 25 33.55 25.53 5.83
C GLU A 25 34.88 25.43 6.60
N THR A 26 35.78 24.56 6.14
CA THR A 26 37.10 24.40 6.76
C THR A 26 38.00 25.58 6.40
N ALA A 27 38.09 26.56 7.29
CA ALA A 27 38.89 27.78 7.06
C ALA A 27 40.41 27.56 7.19
N ASP A 28 40.84 26.67 8.09
CA ASP A 28 42.26 26.34 8.30
C ASP A 28 42.42 24.84 8.68
N PRO A 29 42.66 23.96 7.70
CA PRO A 29 42.87 22.54 7.94
C PRO A 29 44.08 22.24 8.84
N VAL A 30 45.12 23.08 8.79
CA VAL A 30 46.36 22.88 9.58
C VAL A 30 46.12 23.21 11.04
N TRP A 31 45.31 24.23 11.32
CA TRP A 31 44.86 24.54 12.68
C TRP A 31 44.04 23.38 13.28
N PHE A 32 43.14 22.76 12.51
CA PHE A 32 42.38 21.59 12.97
C PHE A 32 43.30 20.41 13.32
N LEU A 33 44.23 20.04 12.43
CA LEU A 33 45.23 19.00 12.71
C LEU A 33 46.07 19.31 13.97
N GLY A 34 46.45 20.57 14.16
CA GLY A 34 47.15 21.03 15.37
C GLY A 34 46.29 20.92 16.63
N ARG A 35 44.98 21.20 16.53
CA ARG A 35 44.02 21.03 17.63
C ARG A 35 43.78 19.56 17.96
N GLN A 36 43.73 18.67 16.98
CA GLN A 36 43.65 17.21 17.20
C GLN A 36 44.88 16.70 17.97
N TRP A 37 46.08 17.14 17.56
CA TRP A 37 47.30 16.82 18.30
C TRP A 37 47.26 17.37 19.73
N GLN A 38 46.79 18.61 19.92
CA GLN A 38 46.70 19.24 21.23
C GLN A 38 45.66 18.58 22.15
N LEU A 39 44.55 18.13 21.59
CA LEU A 39 43.47 17.43 22.32
C LEU A 39 43.77 15.95 22.53
N GLY A 40 44.87 15.44 21.99
CA GLY A 40 45.28 14.05 22.16
C GLY A 40 44.54 13.08 21.25
N GLU A 41 43.81 13.56 20.23
CA GLU A 41 43.08 12.69 19.30
C GLU A 41 44.03 11.79 18.46
N LEU A 42 45.30 12.21 18.29
CA LEU A 42 46.37 11.40 17.71
C LEU A 42 47.05 10.45 18.71
N GLN A 43 46.72 10.56 20.00
CA GLN A 43 47.06 9.57 21.01
C GLN A 43 45.88 8.59 20.99
N GLY A 44 45.96 7.58 20.12
CA GLY A 44 44.87 6.62 19.93
C GLY A 44 44.27 6.20 21.27
N GLU A 45 42.95 6.28 21.38
CA GLU A 45 42.24 5.88 22.59
C GLU A 45 42.36 4.37 22.77
N ASP A 46 42.35 3.91 24.03
CA ASP A 46 42.20 2.50 24.39
C ASP A 46 40.74 2.06 24.17
N ALA A 47 40.27 2.25 22.94
CA ALA A 47 38.92 1.99 22.50
C ALA A 47 38.89 0.63 21.81
N SER A 48 38.30 -0.34 22.49
CA SER A 48 38.09 -1.66 21.93
C SER A 48 37.13 -1.60 20.74
N SER A 49 37.36 -2.41 19.71
CA SER A 49 36.46 -2.55 18.57
C SER A 49 35.98 -4.00 18.44
N PRO A 50 34.72 -4.25 18.05
CA PRO A 50 34.24 -5.60 17.84
C PRO A 50 34.99 -6.21 16.64
N THR A 51 35.61 -7.37 16.87
CA THR A 51 36.38 -8.12 15.84
C THR A 51 35.69 -9.41 15.42
N GLY A 52 34.74 -9.90 16.20
CA GLY A 52 33.93 -11.06 15.88
C GLY A 52 32.58 -11.01 16.58
N VAL A 53 31.57 -11.62 15.97
CA VAL A 53 30.27 -11.84 16.59
C VAL A 53 29.92 -13.31 16.47
N ARG A 54 29.49 -13.91 17.58
CA ARG A 54 28.90 -15.24 17.63
C ARG A 54 27.46 -15.09 18.10
N TYR A 55 26.49 -15.45 17.28
CA TYR A 55 25.07 -15.32 17.62
C TYR A 55 24.31 -16.64 17.47
N ARG A 56 23.19 -16.77 18.18
CA ARG A 56 22.18 -17.83 17.96
C ARG A 56 20.88 -17.18 17.55
N ALA A 57 20.39 -17.49 16.35
CA ALA A 57 19.15 -16.95 15.82
C ALA A 57 18.14 -18.06 15.60
N ARG A 58 17.01 -18.01 16.33
CA ARG A 58 15.85 -18.86 16.06
C ARG A 58 14.98 -18.21 15.00
N GLN A 59 14.43 -19.03 14.11
CA GLN A 59 13.47 -18.60 13.09
C GLN A 59 12.16 -19.36 13.32
N THR A 60 11.10 -18.63 13.65
CA THR A 60 9.75 -19.18 13.83
C THR A 60 8.93 -18.90 12.58
N PRO A 61 8.53 -19.93 11.81
CA PRO A 61 7.71 -19.74 10.61
C PRO A 61 6.42 -18.97 10.89
N ILE A 62 6.04 -18.11 9.95
CA ILE A 62 4.70 -17.53 9.90
C ILE A 62 3.81 -18.52 9.16
N GLU A 63 2.76 -18.99 9.82
CA GLU A 63 1.84 -19.98 9.28
C GLU A 63 0.89 -19.34 8.24
N PRO A 64 0.44 -20.12 7.23
CA PRO A 64 -0.59 -19.66 6.30
C PRO A 64 -1.87 -19.25 7.02
N ILE A 65 -2.57 -18.25 6.47
CA ILE A 65 -3.87 -17.82 6.97
C ILE A 65 -4.83 -19.02 6.98
N HIS A 66 -5.65 -19.13 8.03
CA HIS A 66 -6.59 -20.24 8.18
C HIS A 66 -7.49 -20.41 6.95
N GLY A 67 -7.54 -21.63 6.41
CA GLY A 67 -8.33 -21.95 5.21
C GLY A 67 -7.62 -21.66 3.89
N GLN A 68 -6.39 -21.12 3.91
CA GLN A 68 -5.61 -20.78 2.71
C GLN A 68 -4.20 -21.42 2.73
N PRO A 69 -4.06 -22.75 2.85
CA PRO A 69 -2.76 -23.42 2.99
C PRO A 69 -1.84 -23.27 1.77
N ASP A 70 -2.38 -22.95 0.60
CA ASP A 70 -1.62 -22.77 -0.65
C ASP A 70 -0.92 -21.39 -0.72
N LEU A 71 -1.29 -20.44 0.15
CA LEU A 71 -0.68 -19.10 0.26
C LEU A 71 0.28 -19.06 1.44
N ASP A 72 1.37 -19.81 1.34
CA ASP A 72 2.39 -19.94 2.38
C ASP A 72 3.29 -18.68 2.44
N PRO A 73 3.33 -17.92 3.56
CA PRO A 73 4.14 -16.71 3.70
C PRO A 73 5.65 -16.90 3.51
N ARG A 74 6.15 -18.14 3.52
CA ARG A 74 7.58 -18.47 3.28
C ARG A 74 7.93 -18.56 1.79
N SER A 75 6.94 -18.86 0.95
CA SER A 75 7.13 -19.06 -0.49
C SER A 75 6.44 -18.00 -1.33
N VAL A 76 5.26 -17.57 -0.92
CA VAL A 76 4.42 -16.59 -1.60
C VAL A 76 4.71 -15.19 -1.02
N PRO A 77 4.86 -14.17 -1.88
CA PRO A 77 5.00 -12.79 -1.41
C PRO A 77 3.85 -12.38 -0.48
N ALA A 78 4.17 -11.72 0.63
CA ALA A 78 3.24 -11.33 1.68
C ALA A 78 2.13 -10.42 1.13
N GLU A 79 2.45 -9.57 0.16
CA GLU A 79 1.47 -8.74 -0.55
C GLU A 79 0.44 -9.64 -1.25
N ALA A 80 0.87 -10.69 -1.94
CA ALA A 80 -0.05 -11.63 -2.58
C ALA A 80 -0.85 -12.46 -1.56
N VAL A 81 -0.26 -12.86 -0.42
CA VAL A 81 -0.98 -13.58 0.64
C VAL A 81 -2.14 -12.75 1.19
N VAL A 82 -1.95 -11.43 1.33
CA VAL A 82 -2.95 -10.50 1.88
C VAL A 82 -3.94 -10.01 0.82
N GLU A 83 -3.43 -9.64 -0.37
CA GLU A 83 -4.20 -8.87 -1.34
C GLU A 83 -4.99 -9.71 -2.33
N SER A 84 -4.61 -10.99 -2.51
CA SER A 84 -5.23 -11.88 -3.49
C SER A 84 -6.74 -11.91 -3.33
N GLU A 85 -7.43 -11.92 -4.46
CA GLU A 85 -8.90 -11.90 -4.49
C GLU A 85 -9.46 -13.13 -5.23
N PRO A 86 -10.71 -13.54 -4.92
CA PRO A 86 -11.37 -14.62 -5.63
C PRO A 86 -11.39 -14.34 -7.14
N GLY A 87 -10.85 -15.27 -7.92
CA GLY A 87 -10.78 -15.19 -9.37
C GLY A 87 -9.43 -14.80 -9.94
N ASP A 88 -8.41 -14.49 -9.13
CA ASP A 88 -7.07 -14.13 -9.61
C ASP A 88 -6.43 -15.19 -10.50
N SER A 89 -6.71 -16.46 -10.21
CA SER A 89 -6.22 -17.58 -11.03
C SER A 89 -6.88 -17.66 -12.43
N TRP A 90 -7.98 -16.93 -12.65
CA TRP A 90 -8.77 -16.87 -13.89
C TRP A 90 -8.41 -15.66 -14.75
N THR A 91 -7.14 -15.60 -15.15
CA THR A 91 -6.67 -14.59 -16.11
C THR A 91 -7.51 -14.58 -17.41
N PRO A 92 -7.60 -13.44 -18.12
CA PRO A 92 -8.27 -13.37 -19.42
C PRO A 92 -7.86 -14.49 -20.37
N GLY A 93 -6.56 -14.78 -20.45
CA GLY A 93 -6.02 -15.86 -21.27
C GLY A 93 -6.49 -17.25 -20.81
N ARG A 94 -6.57 -17.51 -19.50
CA ARG A 94 -7.08 -18.79 -18.96
C ARG A 94 -8.56 -18.95 -19.25
N ARG A 95 -9.38 -17.92 -19.00
CA ARG A 95 -10.83 -17.90 -19.30
C ARG A 95 -11.08 -18.31 -20.76
N VAL A 96 -10.39 -17.66 -21.70
CA VAL A 96 -10.51 -17.95 -23.14
C VAL A 96 -10.01 -19.36 -23.50
N ARG A 97 -8.81 -19.73 -23.06
CA ARG A 97 -8.17 -21.01 -23.41
C ARG A 97 -8.98 -22.19 -22.87
N VAL A 98 -9.34 -22.15 -21.59
CA VAL A 98 -10.08 -23.21 -20.91
C VAL A 98 -11.48 -23.31 -21.47
N GLY A 99 -12.19 -22.18 -21.67
CA GLY A 99 -13.54 -22.19 -22.25
C GLY A 99 -13.58 -22.88 -23.61
N ARG A 100 -12.64 -22.56 -24.50
CA ARG A 100 -12.52 -23.22 -25.82
C ARG A 100 -12.15 -24.70 -25.71
N ALA A 101 -11.26 -25.07 -24.80
CA ALA A 101 -10.84 -26.46 -24.61
C ALA A 101 -12.01 -27.33 -24.12
N VAL A 102 -12.72 -26.86 -23.09
CA VAL A 102 -13.88 -27.55 -22.51
C VAL A 102 -15.00 -27.68 -23.54
N ALA A 103 -15.32 -26.61 -24.28
CA ALA A 103 -16.35 -26.67 -25.31
C ALA A 103 -16.06 -27.71 -26.40
N ARG A 104 -14.79 -27.82 -26.85
CA ARG A 104 -14.38 -28.86 -27.82
C ARG A 104 -14.46 -30.27 -27.23
N ALA A 105 -14.00 -30.45 -26.00
CA ALA A 105 -14.04 -31.75 -25.32
C ALA A 105 -15.48 -32.23 -25.09
N ALA A 106 -16.34 -31.33 -24.61
CA ALA A 106 -17.76 -31.57 -24.37
C ALA A 106 -18.49 -31.90 -25.69
N GLN A 107 -18.21 -31.16 -26.77
CA GLN A 107 -18.71 -31.47 -28.12
C GLN A 107 -18.27 -32.86 -28.60
N ALA A 108 -17.00 -33.22 -28.41
CA ALA A 108 -16.46 -34.52 -28.82
C ALA A 108 -17.07 -35.68 -28.00
N ALA A 109 -17.45 -35.42 -26.74
CA ALA A 109 -18.12 -36.37 -25.86
C ALA A 109 -19.65 -36.47 -26.12
N GLY A 110 -20.21 -35.68 -27.04
CA GLY A 110 -21.64 -35.68 -27.36
C GLY A 110 -22.51 -34.82 -26.43
N PHE A 111 -21.90 -33.97 -25.60
CA PHE A 111 -22.58 -33.08 -24.66
C PHE A 111 -22.15 -31.62 -24.92
N PRO A 112 -22.64 -30.98 -25.99
CA PRO A 112 -22.24 -29.60 -26.30
C PRO A 112 -22.62 -28.65 -25.17
N VAL A 113 -21.73 -27.68 -24.89
CA VAL A 113 -22.03 -26.57 -23.98
C VAL A 113 -23.23 -25.79 -24.53
N PRO A 114 -24.25 -25.46 -23.71
CA PRO A 114 -25.40 -24.68 -24.16
C PRO A 114 -25.00 -23.35 -24.80
N ASP A 115 -25.69 -22.96 -25.86
CA ASP A 115 -25.52 -21.64 -26.47
C ASP A 115 -26.27 -20.57 -25.65
N ASP A 116 -25.76 -20.31 -24.45
CA ASP A 116 -26.30 -19.34 -23.52
C ASP A 116 -25.39 -18.11 -23.44
N PRO A 117 -25.88 -16.89 -23.74
CA PRO A 117 -25.13 -15.66 -23.53
C PRO A 117 -24.55 -15.52 -22.11
N ALA A 118 -25.20 -16.07 -21.08
CA ALA A 118 -24.72 -16.05 -19.70
C ALA A 118 -23.49 -16.93 -19.44
N LEU A 119 -23.12 -17.81 -20.38
CA LEU A 119 -21.92 -18.64 -20.32
C LEU A 119 -20.77 -18.10 -21.19
N ARG A 120 -20.98 -16.98 -21.88
CA ARG A 120 -19.98 -16.38 -22.77
C ARG A 120 -19.04 -15.45 -22.01
N LEU A 121 -17.87 -15.21 -22.59
CA LEU A 121 -16.90 -14.21 -22.11
C LEU A 121 -17.58 -12.85 -21.97
N ALA A 122 -17.38 -12.20 -20.82
CA ALA A 122 -17.90 -10.87 -20.53
C ALA A 122 -17.01 -10.18 -19.49
N GLY A 123 -16.92 -8.85 -19.56
CA GLY A 123 -16.23 -8.04 -18.57
C GLY A 123 -14.73 -8.29 -18.55
N LEU A 124 -14.13 -8.60 -19.71
CA LEU A 124 -12.68 -8.68 -19.82
C LEU A 124 -12.07 -7.27 -19.81
N PRO A 125 -10.91 -7.07 -19.15
CA PRO A 125 -10.26 -5.76 -19.15
C PRO A 125 -9.61 -5.46 -20.50
N VAL A 126 -9.37 -4.19 -20.80
CA VAL A 126 -8.61 -3.77 -21.98
C VAL A 126 -7.21 -4.39 -21.99
N PRO A 127 -6.72 -4.88 -23.15
CA PRO A 127 -7.36 -4.85 -24.48
C PRO A 127 -8.19 -6.11 -24.80
N TYR A 128 -8.45 -6.97 -23.82
CA TYR A 128 -9.13 -8.26 -24.00
C TYR A 128 -10.65 -8.14 -24.09
N ASP A 129 -11.23 -6.98 -23.81
CA ASP A 129 -12.67 -6.70 -23.92
C ASP A 129 -13.22 -7.00 -25.34
N VAL A 130 -12.36 -6.91 -26.37
CA VAL A 130 -12.71 -7.29 -27.75
C VAL A 130 -13.10 -8.76 -27.92
N LEU A 131 -12.80 -9.60 -26.93
CA LEU A 131 -13.15 -11.02 -26.90
C LEU A 131 -14.48 -11.29 -26.18
N ASP A 132 -15.12 -10.28 -25.59
CA ASP A 132 -16.43 -10.43 -24.97
C ASP A 132 -17.45 -10.91 -26.01
N GLY A 133 -18.29 -11.87 -25.61
CA GLY A 133 -19.30 -12.53 -26.46
C GLY A 133 -18.75 -13.50 -27.51
N THR A 134 -17.43 -13.58 -27.73
CA THR A 134 -16.83 -14.37 -28.83
C THR A 134 -16.75 -15.88 -28.58
N GLY A 135 -17.01 -16.34 -27.36
CA GLY A 135 -16.97 -17.76 -27.00
C GLY A 135 -17.29 -18.02 -25.54
N PRO A 136 -17.32 -19.31 -25.14
CA PRO A 136 -17.61 -19.69 -23.76
C PRO A 136 -16.49 -19.28 -22.82
N ASP A 137 -16.86 -18.89 -21.60
CA ASP A 137 -15.95 -18.49 -20.54
C ASP A 137 -15.55 -19.69 -19.67
N GLY A 138 -14.26 -20.03 -19.66
CA GLY A 138 -13.73 -21.11 -18.83
C GLY A 138 -14.03 -20.95 -17.33
N ARG A 139 -14.08 -19.72 -16.80
CA ARG A 139 -14.39 -19.47 -15.38
C ARG A 139 -15.84 -19.82 -15.07
N LEU A 140 -16.78 -19.33 -15.89
CA LEU A 140 -18.21 -19.60 -15.72
C LEU A 140 -18.52 -21.09 -15.92
N LEU A 141 -17.89 -21.72 -16.91
CA LEU A 141 -18.01 -23.17 -17.10
C LEU A 141 -17.46 -23.95 -15.90
N TRP A 142 -16.37 -23.51 -15.28
CA TRP A 142 -15.85 -24.15 -14.07
C TRP A 142 -16.81 -24.01 -12.89
N GLN A 143 -17.34 -22.80 -12.66
CA GLN A 143 -18.30 -22.55 -11.59
C GLN A 143 -19.59 -23.37 -11.76
N GLN A 144 -20.08 -23.51 -12.99
CA GLN A 144 -21.32 -24.22 -13.30
C GLN A 144 -21.11 -25.69 -13.70
N ARG A 145 -19.88 -26.22 -13.61
CA ARG A 145 -19.51 -27.55 -14.13
C ARG A 145 -20.43 -28.69 -13.67
N ALA A 146 -20.88 -28.64 -12.41
CA ALA A 146 -21.74 -29.67 -11.85
C ALA A 146 -23.13 -29.66 -12.50
N ALA A 147 -23.72 -28.46 -12.68
CA ALA A 147 -25.02 -28.28 -13.32
C ALA A 147 -24.96 -28.58 -14.83
N LEU A 148 -23.83 -28.30 -15.46
CA LEU A 148 -23.58 -28.55 -16.88
C LEU A 148 -23.03 -29.96 -17.17
N HIS A 149 -22.86 -30.80 -16.14
CA HIS A 149 -22.27 -32.14 -16.24
C HIS A 149 -20.91 -32.19 -16.95
N LEU A 150 -20.08 -31.16 -16.76
CA LEU A 150 -18.75 -31.05 -17.36
C LEU A 150 -17.72 -31.81 -16.52
N GLN A 151 -16.85 -32.57 -17.19
CA GLN A 151 -15.80 -33.37 -16.54
C GLN A 151 -14.60 -32.49 -16.16
N VAL A 152 -14.01 -32.73 -14.99
CA VAL A 152 -12.89 -31.92 -14.46
C VAL A 152 -11.66 -32.03 -15.35
N GLU A 153 -11.43 -33.18 -15.95
CA GLU A 153 -10.30 -33.48 -16.83
C GLU A 153 -10.32 -32.62 -18.11
N TRP A 154 -11.48 -32.06 -18.48
CA TRP A 154 -11.61 -31.16 -19.63
C TRP A 154 -11.03 -29.76 -19.38
N PHE A 155 -10.82 -29.39 -18.10
CA PHE A 155 -10.30 -28.08 -17.71
C PHE A 155 -8.77 -27.99 -17.72
N GLY A 156 -8.08 -29.13 -17.88
CA GLY A 156 -6.62 -29.20 -17.96
C GLY A 156 -6.04 -30.40 -17.20
N PRO A 157 -4.71 -30.50 -17.13
CA PRO A 157 -4.02 -31.60 -16.43
C PRO A 157 -4.18 -31.53 -14.91
N ALA A 158 -4.48 -30.36 -14.37
CA ALA A 158 -4.78 -30.13 -12.96
C ALA A 158 -5.98 -29.18 -12.84
N PRO A 159 -6.82 -29.34 -11.80
CA PRO A 159 -7.89 -28.40 -11.52
C PRO A 159 -7.33 -26.99 -11.25
N PRO A 160 -8.12 -25.93 -11.47
CA PRO A 160 -7.83 -24.61 -10.92
C PRO A 160 -7.53 -24.67 -9.41
N PRO A 161 -6.59 -23.85 -8.92
CA PRO A 161 -6.32 -23.77 -7.49
C PRO A 161 -7.57 -23.33 -6.72
N ALA A 162 -7.56 -23.56 -5.41
CA ALA A 162 -8.60 -23.00 -4.55
C ALA A 162 -8.64 -21.47 -4.68
N GLU A 163 -9.83 -20.89 -4.64
CA GLU A 163 -9.97 -19.44 -4.66
C GLU A 163 -9.51 -18.89 -3.30
N PRO A 164 -8.67 -17.84 -3.28
CA PRO A 164 -8.26 -17.20 -2.04
C PRO A 164 -9.47 -16.53 -1.36
N ALA A 165 -9.38 -16.33 -0.05
CA ALA A 165 -10.36 -15.54 0.67
C ALA A 165 -10.19 -14.06 0.32
N ASP A 166 -11.30 -13.33 0.16
CA ASP A 166 -11.24 -11.89 0.01
C ASP A 166 -11.06 -11.23 1.38
N LEU A 167 -9.84 -10.75 1.67
CA LEU A 167 -9.49 -10.10 2.94
C LEU A 167 -9.75 -8.59 2.93
N TRP A 168 -10.25 -8.04 1.83
CA TRP A 168 -10.57 -6.63 1.70
C TRP A 168 -11.88 -6.32 2.42
N ASP A 169 -11.86 -5.35 3.33
CA ASP A 169 -13.07 -4.78 3.91
C ASP A 169 -13.59 -3.66 3.00
N PRO A 170 -14.73 -3.83 2.30
CA PRO A 170 -15.28 -2.81 1.43
C PRO A 170 -15.76 -1.57 2.20
N ALA A 171 -16.13 -1.71 3.49
CA ALA A 171 -16.59 -0.60 4.31
C ALA A 171 -15.45 0.29 4.81
N GLU A 172 -14.27 -0.29 5.04
CA GLU A 172 -13.08 0.44 5.50
C GLU A 172 -12.05 0.75 4.41
N PHE A 173 -12.16 0.09 3.26
CA PHE A 173 -11.19 0.13 2.17
C PHE A 173 -9.79 -0.26 2.62
N ALA A 174 -9.68 -1.36 3.35
CA ALA A 174 -8.43 -1.82 3.91
C ALA A 174 -8.44 -3.34 4.13
N TYR A 175 -7.26 -3.92 4.26
CA TYR A 175 -7.08 -5.33 4.61
C TYR A 175 -6.95 -5.51 6.12
N THR A 176 -7.65 -6.50 6.65
CA THR A 176 -7.51 -6.93 8.06
C THR A 176 -7.47 -8.45 8.11
N THR A 177 -6.43 -9.00 8.74
CA THR A 177 -6.29 -10.44 8.91
C THR A 177 -5.36 -10.78 10.09
N GLU A 178 -5.33 -12.04 10.47
CA GLU A 178 -4.44 -12.57 11.49
C GLU A 178 -3.50 -13.62 10.89
N PHE A 179 -2.25 -13.56 11.33
CA PHE A 179 -1.22 -14.57 11.11
C PHE A 179 -0.86 -15.21 12.44
N SER A 180 -0.24 -16.39 12.39
CA SER A 180 0.25 -17.06 13.59
C SER A 180 1.71 -17.45 13.40
N ALA A 181 2.50 -17.31 14.46
CA ALA A 181 3.86 -17.82 14.55
C ALA A 181 4.01 -18.52 15.89
N ALA A 182 4.14 -19.86 15.87
CA ALA A 182 3.99 -20.70 17.06
C ALA A 182 2.66 -20.40 17.79
N ASP A 183 2.71 -20.02 19.07
CA ASP A 183 1.54 -19.71 19.91
C ASP A 183 1.15 -18.22 19.91
N THR A 184 1.86 -17.39 19.14
CA THR A 184 1.64 -15.94 19.06
C THR A 184 0.81 -15.58 17.82
N THR A 185 -0.25 -14.80 18.02
CA THR A 185 -1.02 -14.21 16.92
C THR A 185 -0.44 -12.84 16.56
N MET A 186 -0.35 -12.55 15.27
CA MET A 186 0.06 -11.26 14.73
C MET A 186 -1.06 -10.70 13.86
N THR A 187 -1.56 -9.52 14.19
CA THR A 187 -2.72 -8.92 13.55
C THR A 187 -2.27 -7.83 12.57
N LEU A 188 -2.64 -7.99 11.30
CA LEU A 188 -2.59 -6.94 10.30
C LEU A 188 -3.90 -6.14 10.39
N SER A 189 -3.81 -4.87 10.77
CA SER A 189 -4.99 -4.01 10.99
C SER A 189 -5.05 -2.88 9.98
N ARG A 190 -6.16 -2.77 9.25
CA ARG A 190 -6.46 -1.64 8.34
C ARG A 190 -5.33 -1.31 7.36
N HIS A 191 -4.68 -2.31 6.77
CA HIS A 191 -3.60 -2.11 5.81
C HIS A 191 -4.13 -1.59 4.47
N ASP A 192 -3.45 -0.59 3.90
CA ASP A 192 -3.90 0.15 2.71
C ASP A 192 -3.74 -0.62 1.40
N GLY A 193 -3.09 -1.79 1.41
CA GLY A 193 -2.52 -2.42 0.23
C GLY A 193 -1.15 -1.82 -0.13
N GLY A 194 -0.26 -2.65 -0.64
CA GLY A 194 1.13 -2.37 -0.94
C GLY A 194 2.07 -3.23 -0.09
N ASP A 195 3.26 -2.68 0.15
CA ASP A 195 4.34 -3.38 0.82
C ASP A 195 3.97 -3.77 2.26
N LEU A 196 4.44 -4.95 2.69
CA LEU A 196 4.40 -5.40 4.08
C LEU A 196 5.80 -5.39 4.67
N ASP A 197 5.92 -4.95 5.91
CA ASP A 197 7.18 -4.92 6.66
C ASP A 197 6.97 -5.29 8.13
N TRP A 198 8.03 -5.28 8.92
CA TRP A 198 8.03 -5.63 10.36
C TRP A 198 7.02 -4.81 11.19
N HIS A 199 6.67 -3.60 10.74
CA HIS A 199 5.70 -2.71 11.39
C HIS A 199 4.26 -2.91 10.89
N SER A 200 4.03 -3.79 9.91
CA SER A 200 2.69 -3.99 9.35
C SER A 200 1.77 -4.79 10.27
N VAL A 201 2.32 -5.51 11.25
CA VAL A 201 1.54 -6.34 12.17
C VAL A 201 1.86 -6.01 13.62
N ASP A 202 0.86 -6.19 14.47
CA ASP A 202 1.00 -6.13 15.92
C ASP A 202 0.81 -7.53 16.51
N ALA A 203 1.77 -7.99 17.31
CA ALA A 203 1.70 -9.28 17.98
C ALA A 203 0.95 -9.21 19.32
N THR A 204 0.31 -10.31 19.71
CA THR A 204 -0.37 -10.41 21.02
C THR A 204 0.58 -10.52 22.20
N GLY A 205 1.84 -10.87 21.96
CA GLY A 205 2.87 -11.05 22.99
C GLY A 205 4.16 -11.65 22.41
N PRO A 206 5.22 -11.79 23.24
CA PRO A 206 6.48 -12.36 22.79
C PRO A 206 6.32 -13.83 22.39
N LEU A 207 7.21 -14.31 21.54
CA LEU A 207 7.29 -15.73 21.19
C LEU A 207 7.77 -16.55 22.40
N GLY A 208 7.27 -17.77 22.51
CA GLY A 208 7.80 -18.74 23.48
C GLY A 208 9.28 -19.05 23.24
N ASP A 209 9.97 -19.47 24.30
CA ASP A 209 11.38 -19.85 24.23
C ASP A 209 11.59 -21.12 23.39
N ALA A 210 12.77 -21.23 22.78
CA ALA A 210 13.16 -22.42 22.02
C ALA A 210 13.06 -23.68 22.88
N THR A 211 12.43 -24.72 22.33
CA THR A 211 12.54 -26.08 22.88
C THR A 211 13.82 -26.79 22.43
N THR A 212 14.44 -26.35 21.33
CA THR A 212 15.65 -26.94 20.75
C THR A 212 16.74 -25.87 20.58
N PRO A 213 17.97 -26.09 21.10
CA PRO A 213 19.06 -25.15 20.93
C PRO A 213 19.43 -24.99 19.45
N VAL A 214 19.55 -23.74 18.97
CA VAL A 214 20.07 -23.44 17.63
C VAL A 214 21.59 -23.33 17.68
N ASP A 215 22.31 -23.91 16.72
CA ASP A 215 23.76 -23.82 16.65
C ASP A 215 24.24 -22.36 16.48
N PRO A 216 25.37 -21.98 17.11
CA PRO A 216 25.88 -20.63 17.00
C PRO A 216 26.53 -20.40 15.63
N VAL A 217 26.33 -19.20 15.08
CA VAL A 217 26.95 -18.73 13.84
C VAL A 217 27.97 -17.65 14.17
N SER A 218 29.16 -17.75 13.57
CA SER A 218 30.22 -16.74 13.72
C SER A 218 30.34 -15.89 12.47
N VAL A 219 30.30 -14.57 12.66
CA VAL A 219 30.40 -13.56 11.61
C VAL A 219 31.35 -12.44 12.01
N TYR A 220 31.76 -11.64 11.05
CA TYR A 220 32.56 -10.44 11.30
C TYR A 220 31.64 -9.22 11.31
N PRO A 221 31.72 -8.36 12.34
CA PRO A 221 31.02 -7.09 12.34
C PRO A 221 31.68 -6.13 11.34
N ALA A 222 30.89 -5.24 10.77
CA ALA A 222 31.33 -4.11 9.98
C ALA A 222 30.89 -2.83 10.66
N ARG A 223 31.62 -1.73 10.45
CA ARG A 223 31.13 -0.42 10.87
C ARG A 223 29.90 -0.07 10.04
N LEU A 224 28.89 0.54 10.65
CA LEU A 224 27.73 1.05 9.94
C LEU A 224 28.20 2.17 8.99
N GLU A 225 28.03 1.96 7.70
CA GLU A 225 28.31 2.96 6.67
C GLU A 225 26.99 3.44 6.06
N TYR A 226 26.85 4.74 5.88
CA TYR A 226 25.73 5.36 5.17
C TYR A 226 26.25 6.52 4.31
N PRO A 227 25.55 6.88 3.22
CA PRO A 227 25.95 8.00 2.38
C PRO A 227 26.06 9.30 3.19
N GLY A 228 27.22 9.96 3.14
CA GLY A 228 27.49 11.17 3.92
C GLY A 228 27.96 10.92 5.37
N ALA A 229 28.23 9.66 5.76
CA ALA A 229 28.81 9.36 7.07
C ALA A 229 30.24 9.92 7.22
N PRO A 230 30.62 10.40 8.42
CA PRO A 230 32.00 10.79 8.68
C PRO A 230 32.94 9.58 8.56
N ASN A 231 34.19 9.83 8.14
CA ASN A 231 35.19 8.76 8.03
C ASN A 231 35.93 8.61 9.37
N PRO A 232 35.94 7.41 10.00
CA PRO A 232 36.38 7.23 11.38
C PRO A 232 37.89 7.38 11.61
N ARG A 233 38.72 7.39 10.56
CA ARG A 233 40.19 7.38 10.70
C ARG A 233 40.88 8.63 10.17
N TRP A 234 40.35 9.25 9.12
CA TRP A 234 40.98 10.40 8.47
C TRP A 234 39.93 11.40 8.00
N TRP A 235 40.29 12.68 8.04
CA TRP A 235 39.50 13.71 7.36
C TRP A 235 39.50 13.41 5.86
N GLN A 236 38.32 13.12 5.35
CA GLN A 236 38.03 13.07 3.92
C GLN A 236 37.19 14.30 3.59
N ILE A 237 37.45 14.95 2.46
CA ILE A 237 36.49 15.89 1.90
C ILE A 237 35.28 15.04 1.47
N GLU A 238 34.18 15.18 2.19
CA GLU A 238 32.98 14.36 2.07
C GLU A 238 32.48 14.29 0.62
N ASP A 239 31.82 13.18 0.29
CA ASP A 239 31.25 12.99 -1.02
C ASP A 239 30.15 14.05 -1.26
N ALA A 240 30.44 15.01 -2.15
CA ALA A 240 29.54 16.11 -2.48
C ALA A 240 28.19 15.65 -3.08
N GLN A 241 27.99 14.35 -3.31
CA GLN A 241 26.70 13.79 -3.71
C GLN A 241 25.66 13.79 -2.58
N VAL A 242 26.06 13.83 -1.31
CA VAL A 242 25.12 13.84 -0.17
C VAL A 242 25.47 14.97 0.80
N ASP A 243 24.63 16.02 0.79
CA ASP A 243 24.72 17.15 1.72
C ASP A 243 23.58 17.04 2.76
N LEU A 244 23.85 16.38 3.88
CA LEU A 244 22.89 16.23 4.98
C LEU A 244 22.49 17.59 5.60
N GLY A 245 23.34 18.62 5.46
CA GLY A 245 23.09 19.99 5.90
C GLY A 245 22.55 20.93 4.82
N GLY A 246 22.40 20.46 3.58
CA GLY A 246 22.03 21.27 2.42
C GLY A 246 20.62 21.84 2.48
N TYR A 247 19.78 21.25 3.34
CA TYR A 247 18.49 21.80 3.73
C TYR A 247 18.59 22.29 5.17
N PRO A 248 18.74 23.61 5.38
CA PRO A 248 18.74 24.15 6.73
C PRO A 248 17.41 23.76 7.40
N PRO A 249 17.44 23.05 8.53
CA PRO A 249 16.23 22.59 9.19
C PRO A 249 15.38 23.79 9.61
N ASP A 250 14.11 23.80 9.19
CA ASP A 250 13.08 24.67 9.73
C ASP A 250 12.29 23.94 10.82
N ARG A 251 11.59 24.67 11.69
CA ARG A 251 10.71 24.14 12.76
C ARG A 251 9.65 23.16 12.23
N SER A 252 9.33 23.24 10.95
CA SER A 252 8.42 22.34 10.23
C SER A 252 9.02 20.96 9.91
N HIS A 253 10.35 20.77 10.02
CA HIS A 253 11.08 19.56 9.62
C HIS A 253 11.79 18.87 10.80
N PHE A 254 11.02 18.49 11.82
CA PHE A 254 11.55 17.87 13.05
C PHE A 254 12.35 16.58 12.78
N ALA A 255 11.94 15.74 11.83
CA ALA A 255 12.67 14.52 11.47
C ALA A 255 14.08 14.80 10.93
N THR A 256 14.24 15.86 10.12
CA THR A 256 15.54 16.28 9.60
C THR A 256 16.43 16.80 10.74
N LEU A 257 15.87 17.52 11.72
CA LEU A 257 16.60 17.94 12.92
C LEU A 257 17.10 16.74 13.73
N LEU A 258 16.26 15.73 13.95
CA LEU A 258 16.64 14.51 14.67
C LEU A 258 17.74 13.74 13.93
N LEU A 259 17.68 13.65 12.60
CA LEU A 259 18.71 13.00 11.80
C LEU A 259 20.05 13.75 11.91
N ILE A 260 20.03 15.07 11.77
CA ILE A 260 21.24 15.90 11.90
C ILE A 260 21.81 15.77 13.31
N ASP A 261 20.97 15.82 14.35
CA ASP A 261 21.41 15.62 15.74
C ASP A 261 22.03 14.24 15.91
N LEU A 262 21.38 13.17 15.46
CA LEU A 262 21.92 11.80 15.52
C LEU A 262 23.29 11.70 14.85
N VAL A 263 23.43 12.18 13.61
CA VAL A 263 24.67 12.09 12.82
C VAL A 263 25.79 12.95 13.40
N THR A 264 25.47 14.12 13.98
CA THR A 264 26.49 15.08 14.46
C THR A 264 26.84 14.92 15.94
N SER A 265 25.96 14.33 16.76
CA SER A 265 26.14 14.21 18.20
C SER A 265 26.60 12.83 18.66
N HIS A 266 26.35 11.77 17.88
CA HIS A 266 26.76 10.42 18.22
C HIS A 266 28.08 10.07 17.52
N SER A 267 28.97 9.38 18.23
CA SER A 267 30.24 8.91 17.66
C SER A 267 29.99 7.84 16.59
N ASP A 268 30.93 7.67 15.67
CA ASP A 268 30.89 6.70 14.57
C ASP A 268 30.93 5.22 15.01
N ASP A 269 30.69 4.90 16.29
CA ASP A 269 30.92 3.58 16.89
C ASP A 269 29.75 2.61 16.74
N TRP A 270 29.01 2.75 15.65
CA TRP A 270 27.93 1.86 15.28
C TRP A 270 28.47 0.72 14.43
N PHE A 271 28.14 -0.51 14.81
CA PHE A 271 28.53 -1.71 14.09
C PHE A 271 27.29 -2.50 13.71
N THR A 272 27.34 -3.12 12.54
CA THR A 272 26.34 -4.08 12.06
C THR A 272 27.02 -5.42 11.83
N PHE A 273 26.24 -6.49 11.91
CA PHE A 273 26.70 -7.83 11.51
C PHE A 273 25.56 -8.54 10.78
N PRO A 274 25.87 -9.38 9.78
CA PRO A 274 24.84 -10.08 9.04
C PRO A 274 24.19 -11.16 9.90
N VAL A 275 22.85 -11.22 9.85
CA VAL A 275 22.06 -12.32 10.43
C VAL A 275 21.43 -13.07 9.26
N GLU A 276 21.82 -14.32 9.08
CA GLU A 276 21.20 -15.20 8.09
C GLU A 276 19.77 -15.57 8.54
N ALA A 277 18.79 -15.25 7.71
CA ALA A 277 17.38 -15.45 7.98
C ALA A 277 16.59 -15.86 6.74
N ALA A 278 15.61 -16.73 6.91
CA ALA A 278 14.62 -17.05 5.89
C ALA A 278 13.42 -16.10 5.99
N PRO A 279 12.92 -15.58 4.86
CA PRO A 279 11.72 -14.77 4.84
C PRO A 279 10.47 -15.61 5.19
N GLY A 280 9.39 -14.95 5.59
CA GLY A 280 8.18 -15.59 6.08
C GLY A 280 8.36 -16.18 7.48
N SER A 281 9.19 -15.55 8.31
CA SER A 281 9.48 -15.99 9.68
C SER A 281 9.63 -14.81 10.62
N VAL A 282 9.45 -15.08 11.92
CA VAL A 282 9.90 -14.19 12.98
C VAL A 282 11.28 -14.65 13.42
N VAL A 283 12.27 -13.76 13.30
CA VAL A 283 13.66 -14.03 13.67
C VAL A 283 13.92 -13.52 15.06
N THR A 284 14.35 -14.40 15.96
CA THR A 284 14.68 -14.09 17.36
C THR A 284 16.17 -14.32 17.60
N LEU A 285 16.90 -13.29 18.02
CA LEU A 285 18.28 -13.42 18.49
C LEU A 285 18.28 -13.88 19.96
N ASP A 286 18.52 -15.18 20.18
CA ASP A 286 18.52 -15.78 21.51
C ASP A 286 19.79 -15.44 22.31
N GLU A 287 20.92 -15.30 21.62
CA GLU A 287 22.23 -14.98 22.21
C GLU A 287 23.05 -14.20 21.19
N VAL A 288 23.72 -13.13 21.63
CA VAL A 288 24.73 -12.41 20.85
C VAL A 288 25.97 -12.22 21.72
N VAL A 289 27.10 -12.76 21.29
CA VAL A 289 28.40 -12.60 21.95
C VAL A 289 29.36 -11.89 20.99
N VAL A 290 29.87 -10.75 21.42
CA VAL A 290 30.83 -9.94 20.68
C VAL A 290 32.23 -10.21 21.24
N THR A 291 33.15 -10.60 20.36
CA THR A 291 34.58 -10.65 20.67
C THR A 291 35.21 -9.33 20.24
N ASP A 292 35.96 -8.71 21.12
CA ASP A 292 36.55 -7.41 20.88
C ASP A 292 38.01 -7.50 20.39
N SER A 293 38.70 -6.36 20.22
CA SER A 293 40.07 -6.34 19.69
C SER A 293 41.14 -6.79 20.69
N PHE A 294 40.80 -6.91 21.96
CA PHE A 294 41.66 -7.45 23.02
C PHE A 294 41.43 -8.94 23.25
N GLY A 295 40.39 -9.50 22.63
CA GLY A 295 40.02 -10.92 22.75
C GLY A 295 39.03 -11.19 23.89
N ASP A 296 38.48 -10.13 24.50
CA ASP A 296 37.45 -10.26 25.51
C ASP A 296 36.09 -10.53 24.86
N GLU A 297 35.26 -11.35 25.52
CA GLU A 297 33.91 -11.70 25.07
C GLU A 297 32.84 -10.94 25.87
N TRP A 298 31.88 -10.36 25.16
CA TRP A 298 30.81 -9.54 25.70
C TRP A 298 29.46 -10.13 25.26
N VAL A 299 28.63 -10.57 26.21
CA VAL A 299 27.23 -10.91 25.92
C VAL A 299 26.45 -9.60 25.79
N VAL A 300 25.83 -9.39 24.63
CA VAL A 300 25.09 -8.17 24.31
C VAL A 300 23.59 -8.46 24.39
N GLU A 301 22.89 -7.63 25.14
CA GLU A 301 21.44 -7.66 25.30
C GLU A 301 20.82 -6.44 24.60
N PRO A 302 19.60 -6.55 24.06
CA PRO A 302 18.91 -5.41 23.47
C PRO A 302 18.63 -4.33 24.54
N PRO A 303 18.60 -3.04 24.16
CA PRO A 303 18.18 -1.97 25.08
C PRO A 303 16.75 -2.20 25.59
N THR A 304 16.47 -1.74 26.80
CA THR A 304 15.15 -1.95 27.46
C THR A 304 14.08 -0.93 27.07
N ASP A 305 14.50 0.21 26.55
CA ASP A 305 13.67 1.41 26.41
C ASP A 305 13.53 1.90 24.96
N TRP A 306 14.33 1.37 24.03
CA TRP A 306 14.25 1.75 22.62
C TRP A 306 14.74 0.65 21.68
N SER A 307 14.22 0.65 20.46
CA SER A 307 14.77 -0.07 19.31
C SER A 307 14.48 0.73 18.04
N LEU A 308 15.38 0.66 17.06
CA LEU A 308 15.16 1.25 15.74
C LEU A 308 14.12 0.46 14.93
N PHE A 309 14.16 -0.87 15.05
CA PHE A 309 13.25 -1.80 14.37
C PHE A 309 12.57 -2.67 15.42
N ALA A 310 11.24 -2.65 15.47
CA ALA A 310 10.48 -3.44 16.44
C ALA A 310 9.06 -3.71 15.93
N THR A 311 8.63 -4.96 15.98
CA THR A 311 7.23 -5.33 15.80
C THR A 311 6.52 -5.15 17.14
N ALA A 312 5.42 -4.38 17.17
CA ALA A 312 4.71 -4.14 18.42
C ALA A 312 4.22 -5.46 19.05
N GLY A 313 4.35 -5.59 20.37
CA GLY A 313 3.96 -6.79 21.12
C GLY A 313 4.98 -7.92 21.14
N LEU A 314 5.96 -7.95 20.22
CA LEU A 314 7.13 -8.84 20.33
C LEU A 314 8.19 -8.27 21.28
N ASP A 315 9.15 -9.12 21.69
CA ASP A 315 10.33 -8.67 22.43
C ASP A 315 11.35 -7.97 21.51
N HIS A 316 12.26 -7.18 22.08
CA HIS A 316 13.26 -6.41 21.32
C HIS A 316 14.33 -7.26 20.61
N ARG A 317 14.33 -8.57 20.85
CA ARG A 317 15.20 -9.54 20.16
C ARG A 317 14.53 -10.19 18.95
N SER A 318 13.23 -9.96 18.74
CA SER A 318 12.45 -10.59 17.68
C SER A 318 11.97 -9.59 16.63
N LEU A 319 12.08 -9.95 15.36
CA LEU A 319 11.62 -9.13 14.25
C LEU A 319 10.89 -9.99 13.22
N VAL A 320 9.75 -9.50 12.74
CA VAL A 320 9.00 -10.14 11.65
C VAL A 320 9.72 -9.87 10.33
N LEU A 321 10.03 -10.92 9.57
CA LEU A 321 10.58 -10.82 8.23
C LEU A 321 9.62 -11.44 7.22
N TRP A 322 9.00 -10.60 6.39
CA TRP A 322 8.12 -11.03 5.32
C TRP A 322 8.90 -11.48 4.09
N ALA A 323 8.37 -12.46 3.36
CA ALA A 323 8.75 -12.64 1.97
C ALA A 323 8.04 -11.55 1.16
N THR A 324 8.72 -10.45 0.82
CA THR A 324 8.11 -9.39 0.01
C THR A 324 8.37 -9.58 -1.47
N ALA A 325 7.49 -9.04 -2.30
CA ALA A 325 7.65 -9.09 -3.74
C ALA A 325 8.88 -8.27 -4.17
N ALA A 326 9.99 -8.93 -4.50
CA ALA A 326 11.16 -8.25 -5.03
C ALA A 326 10.90 -7.77 -6.47
N THR A 327 10.82 -6.45 -6.68
CA THR A 327 10.62 -5.81 -7.99
C THR A 327 9.38 -6.32 -8.76
N PRO A 328 8.17 -6.16 -8.20
CA PRO A 328 6.96 -6.68 -8.84
C PRO A 328 6.66 -5.95 -10.15
N LEU A 329 6.14 -6.69 -11.12
CA LEU A 329 5.59 -6.12 -12.36
C LEU A 329 4.17 -5.63 -12.09
N ALA A 330 3.99 -4.32 -12.12
CA ALA A 330 2.67 -3.69 -12.02
C ALA A 330 2.00 -3.60 -13.38
N GLY A 331 0.80 -4.18 -13.50
CA GLY A 331 -0.07 -4.01 -14.64
C GLY A 331 -0.71 -2.62 -14.71
N PRO A 332 -1.43 -2.31 -15.80
CA PRO A 332 -2.23 -1.11 -15.87
C PRO A 332 -3.34 -1.14 -14.82
N VAL A 333 -3.74 0.02 -14.29
CA VAL A 333 -4.86 0.12 -13.33
C VAL A 333 -6.11 -0.52 -13.94
N LEU A 334 -6.80 -1.43 -13.30
CA LEU A 334 -8.06 -1.96 -13.83
C LEU A 334 -9.18 -0.98 -13.53
N ASP A 335 -9.34 -0.63 -12.26
CA ASP A 335 -10.38 0.27 -11.78
C ASP A 335 -9.78 1.39 -10.92
N GLU A 336 -10.32 2.59 -11.06
CA GLU A 336 -9.94 3.75 -10.25
C GLU A 336 -11.21 4.45 -9.77
N VAL A 337 -11.33 4.63 -8.45
CA VAL A 337 -12.45 5.31 -7.82
C VAL A 337 -11.91 6.39 -6.88
N THR A 338 -12.37 7.62 -7.06
CA THR A 338 -12.08 8.72 -6.13
C THR A 338 -13.27 8.96 -5.22
N ILE A 339 -13.07 8.99 -3.92
CA ILE A 339 -14.11 9.17 -2.91
C ILE A 339 -13.80 10.42 -2.09
N GLY A 340 -14.80 11.26 -1.84
CA GLY A 340 -14.63 12.44 -0.97
C GLY A 340 -15.94 12.99 -0.45
N ILE A 341 -15.82 13.79 0.60
CA ILE A 341 -16.94 14.51 1.21
C ILE A 341 -17.12 15.82 0.45
N ASP A 342 -18.35 16.07 0.02
CA ASP A 342 -18.80 17.32 -0.59
C ASP A 342 -19.66 18.07 0.42
N GLU A 343 -19.04 19.02 1.10
CA GLU A 343 -19.66 19.85 2.14
C GLU A 343 -20.79 20.74 1.59
N ASP A 344 -20.69 21.17 0.32
CA ASP A 344 -21.72 22.01 -0.31
C ASP A 344 -23.00 21.19 -0.57
N ALA A 345 -22.84 19.96 -1.03
CA ALA A 345 -23.96 19.03 -1.28
C ALA A 345 -24.41 18.28 -0.02
N ASN A 346 -23.61 18.29 1.05
CA ASN A 346 -23.75 17.44 2.24
C ASN A 346 -23.89 15.94 1.88
N LEU A 347 -23.05 15.50 0.94
CA LEU A 347 -23.00 14.13 0.43
C LEU A 347 -21.55 13.64 0.41
N VAL A 348 -21.37 12.32 0.37
CA VAL A 348 -20.12 11.73 -0.10
C VAL A 348 -20.28 11.34 -1.56
N TRP A 349 -19.31 11.66 -2.40
CA TRP A 349 -19.26 11.21 -3.79
C TRP A 349 -18.21 10.12 -3.94
N ALA A 350 -18.62 8.99 -4.51
CA ALA A 350 -17.69 8.04 -5.13
C ALA A 350 -17.76 8.20 -6.65
N VAL A 351 -16.63 8.49 -7.26
CA VAL A 351 -16.53 8.77 -8.70
C VAL A 351 -15.66 7.72 -9.36
N GLU A 352 -16.25 6.93 -10.25
CA GLU A 352 -15.50 5.98 -11.07
C GLU A 352 -14.76 6.78 -12.16
N ARG A 353 -13.43 6.72 -12.15
CA ARG A 353 -12.54 7.38 -13.11
C ARG A 353 -12.06 6.43 -14.18
N ARG A 354 -11.95 5.16 -13.84
CA ARG A 354 -11.47 4.10 -14.71
C ARG A 354 -12.17 2.79 -14.39
N LEU A 355 -12.58 2.07 -15.44
CA LEU A 355 -13.29 0.79 -15.35
C LEU A 355 -12.70 -0.19 -16.37
N GLY A 356 -12.30 -1.39 -15.93
CA GLY A 356 -11.76 -2.44 -16.80
C GLY A 356 -10.58 -1.98 -17.67
N GLY A 357 -9.78 -1.03 -17.17
CA GLY A 357 -8.64 -0.46 -17.87
C GLY A 357 -8.96 0.70 -18.83
N ARG A 358 -10.20 1.20 -18.87
CA ARG A 358 -10.62 2.39 -19.65
C ARG A 358 -10.92 3.56 -18.76
N SER A 359 -10.36 4.72 -19.06
CA SER A 359 -10.80 5.97 -18.46
C SER A 359 -12.24 6.24 -18.87
N VAL A 360 -13.09 6.54 -17.89
CA VAL A 360 -14.46 6.97 -18.14
C VAL A 360 -14.53 8.48 -18.01
N ALA A 361 -14.93 9.14 -19.10
CA ALA A 361 -15.11 10.58 -19.09
C ALA A 361 -16.41 10.95 -18.35
N THR A 362 -16.42 12.16 -17.79
CA THR A 362 -17.68 12.80 -17.42
C THR A 362 -18.45 13.08 -18.70
N ASP A 363 -19.71 12.64 -18.77
CA ASP A 363 -20.55 12.88 -19.95
C ASP A 363 -20.62 14.40 -20.22
N PRO A 364 -20.42 14.86 -21.46
CA PRO A 364 -20.64 16.26 -21.79
C PRO A 364 -22.10 16.61 -21.55
N ASP A 365 -22.37 17.87 -21.20
CA ASP A 365 -23.73 18.37 -21.17
C ASP A 365 -24.37 18.20 -22.56
N PRO A 366 -25.64 17.75 -22.63
CA PRO A 366 -26.32 17.64 -23.90
C PRO A 366 -26.41 19.04 -24.53
N ASP A 367 -26.27 19.09 -25.86
CA ASP A 367 -26.53 20.33 -26.58
C ASP A 367 -27.95 20.84 -26.24
N PRO A 368 -28.12 22.13 -25.99
CA PRO A 368 -29.43 22.70 -25.73
C PRO A 368 -30.34 22.39 -26.92
N GLU A 369 -31.54 21.85 -26.64
CA GLU A 369 -32.50 21.56 -27.70
C GLU A 369 -32.86 22.87 -28.42
N PRO A 370 -32.73 22.95 -29.75
CA PRO A 370 -33.03 24.17 -30.47
C PRO A 370 -34.50 24.53 -30.26
N PRO A 371 -34.81 25.79 -29.96
CA PRO A 371 -36.18 26.17 -29.66
C PRO A 371 -37.08 25.97 -30.89
N ALA A 372 -38.31 25.52 -30.65
CA ALA A 372 -39.28 25.26 -31.71
C ALA A 372 -39.75 26.53 -32.46
N ARG A 373 -39.48 27.71 -31.88
CA ARG A 373 -39.66 29.04 -32.48
C ARG A 373 -38.37 29.84 -32.21
N LEU A 374 -38.21 30.96 -32.92
CA LEU A 374 -37.10 31.91 -32.73
C LEU A 374 -37.73 33.28 -32.44
N ASP A 375 -37.45 33.87 -31.27
CA ASP A 375 -37.88 35.23 -30.93
C ASP A 375 -36.97 36.23 -31.62
N ALA A 376 -37.57 36.94 -32.57
CA ALA A 376 -36.94 38.01 -33.32
C ALA A 376 -36.51 39.20 -32.44
N SER A 377 -36.92 39.27 -31.17
CA SER A 377 -36.50 40.30 -30.21
C SER A 377 -35.04 40.14 -29.73
N GLY A 378 -34.45 38.95 -29.89
CA GLY A 378 -33.08 38.65 -29.48
C GLY A 378 -32.85 38.59 -27.96
N ARG A 379 -33.93 38.56 -27.15
CA ARG A 379 -33.83 38.43 -25.69
C ARG A 379 -33.62 36.97 -25.29
N ALA A 380 -32.61 36.71 -24.47
CA ALA A 380 -32.37 35.38 -23.90
C ALA A 380 -33.59 34.94 -23.06
N GLY A 381 -34.03 33.71 -23.28
CA GLY A 381 -35.08 33.07 -22.48
C GLY A 381 -34.51 32.52 -21.17
N SER A 382 -35.38 31.99 -20.32
CA SER A 382 -34.97 31.23 -19.13
C SER A 382 -35.75 29.93 -19.06
N ALA A 383 -35.05 28.81 -18.90
CA ALA A 383 -35.65 27.51 -18.63
C ALA A 383 -35.45 27.14 -17.17
N TYR A 384 -36.51 26.69 -16.53
CA TYR A 384 -36.43 26.11 -15.20
C TYR A 384 -35.83 24.70 -15.28
N ARG A 385 -34.87 24.42 -14.40
CA ARG A 385 -34.36 23.08 -14.14
C ARG A 385 -34.53 22.74 -12.68
N ALA A 386 -35.16 21.59 -12.43
CA ALA A 386 -35.35 21.06 -11.09
C ALA A 386 -34.02 20.74 -10.39
N SER A 387 -33.02 20.26 -11.14
CA SER A 387 -31.66 20.03 -10.64
C SER A 387 -30.63 20.15 -11.76
N THR A 388 -29.40 20.54 -11.40
CA THR A 388 -28.23 20.36 -12.26
C THR A 388 -27.97 18.87 -12.49
N ARG A 389 -27.43 18.52 -13.65
CA ARG A 389 -27.17 17.13 -14.02
C ARG A 389 -26.09 16.50 -13.13
N VAL A 390 -26.35 15.29 -12.65
CA VAL A 390 -25.33 14.43 -12.02
C VAL A 390 -24.73 13.54 -13.11
N PRO A 391 -23.40 13.49 -13.28
CA PRO A 391 -22.80 12.64 -14.30
C PRO A 391 -22.96 11.14 -14.00
N ARG A 392 -22.96 10.32 -15.05
CA ARG A 392 -23.27 8.87 -14.98
C ARG A 392 -22.45 8.07 -13.96
N TYR A 393 -21.19 8.42 -13.77
CA TYR A 393 -20.23 7.67 -12.93
C TYR A 393 -20.02 8.30 -11.55
N TRP A 394 -20.95 9.18 -11.12
CA TRP A 394 -20.95 9.81 -9.80
C TRP A 394 -22.02 9.14 -8.94
N HIS A 395 -21.56 8.47 -7.88
CA HIS A 395 -22.41 7.68 -7.00
C HIS A 395 -22.51 8.38 -5.64
N PRO A 396 -23.70 8.88 -5.25
CA PRO A 396 -23.86 9.58 -3.99
C PRO A 396 -23.91 8.59 -2.82
N TYR A 397 -23.41 9.01 -1.68
CA TYR A 397 -23.55 8.35 -0.40
C TYR A 397 -24.18 9.33 0.59
N VAL A 398 -25.22 8.86 1.27
CA VAL A 398 -25.96 9.63 2.27
C VAL A 398 -25.67 9.09 3.66
N VAL A 399 -25.65 9.98 4.66
CA VAL A 399 -25.53 9.55 6.06
C VAL A 399 -26.84 8.88 6.48
N GLN A 400 -26.77 7.63 6.93
CA GLN A 400 -27.88 6.91 7.55
C GLN A 400 -27.43 6.21 8.83
N GLU A 401 -28.39 5.90 9.69
CA GLU A 401 -28.16 5.10 10.89
C GLU A 401 -28.61 3.66 10.64
N ILE A 402 -27.66 2.74 10.59
CA ILE A 402 -27.89 1.31 10.35
C ILE A 402 -27.47 0.56 11.61
N ALA A 403 -28.40 -0.17 12.21
CA ALA A 403 -28.18 -0.92 13.45
C ALA A 403 -27.53 -0.07 14.58
N GLY A 404 -27.92 1.20 14.72
CA GLY A 404 -27.40 2.12 15.75
C GLY A 404 -26.01 2.70 15.44
N ARG A 405 -25.44 2.44 14.26
CA ARG A 405 -24.18 3.02 13.80
C ARG A 405 -24.41 3.95 12.61
N ARG A 406 -23.72 5.09 12.60
CA ARG A 406 -23.70 5.98 11.43
C ARG A 406 -22.89 5.34 10.31
N ARG A 407 -23.44 5.40 9.09
CA ARG A 407 -22.87 4.85 7.86
C ARG A 407 -23.06 5.84 6.73
N PHE A 408 -22.11 5.87 5.83
CA PHE A 408 -22.34 6.40 4.49
C PHE A 408 -22.96 5.29 3.67
N VAL A 409 -24.23 5.43 3.31
CA VAL A 409 -25.00 4.42 2.57
C VAL A 409 -25.16 4.89 1.13
N GLN A 410 -24.77 4.02 0.19
CA GLN A 410 -24.86 4.31 -1.22
C GLN A 410 -26.31 4.60 -1.64
N GLY A 411 -26.51 5.76 -2.24
CA GLY A 411 -27.73 6.15 -2.92
C GLY A 411 -27.61 5.98 -4.43
N ARG A 412 -28.70 6.25 -5.13
CA ARG A 412 -28.75 6.25 -6.60
C ARG A 412 -29.34 7.56 -7.08
N ALA A 413 -28.54 8.36 -7.77
CA ALA A 413 -28.99 9.61 -8.35
C ALA A 413 -29.98 9.37 -9.51
N ALA A 414 -30.81 10.37 -9.79
CA ALA A 414 -31.74 10.38 -10.91
C ALA A 414 -31.53 11.62 -11.77
N ASP A 415 -31.62 11.46 -13.09
CA ASP A 415 -31.69 12.56 -14.04
C ASP A 415 -33.10 13.16 -14.01
N LEU A 416 -33.18 14.46 -13.68
CA LEU A 416 -34.41 15.26 -13.58
C LEU A 416 -34.53 16.28 -14.72
N SER A 417 -33.70 16.18 -15.77
CA SER A 417 -33.74 17.10 -16.90
C SER A 417 -34.96 16.89 -17.81
N GLY A 418 -35.53 15.68 -17.81
CA GLY A 418 -36.72 15.32 -18.59
C GLY A 418 -38.04 15.43 -17.81
N PRO A 419 -39.19 15.16 -18.47
CA PRO A 419 -40.51 15.17 -17.83
C PRO A 419 -40.70 14.04 -16.81
N THR A 420 -39.85 13.02 -16.86
CA THR A 420 -39.86 11.86 -15.96
C THR A 420 -38.47 11.65 -15.40
N ALA A 421 -38.37 11.42 -14.09
CA ALA A 421 -37.12 11.09 -13.43
C ALA A 421 -36.61 9.72 -13.92
N VAL A 422 -35.34 9.67 -14.34
CA VAL A 422 -34.69 8.42 -14.78
C VAL A 422 -33.51 8.13 -13.86
N LEU A 423 -33.50 6.96 -13.21
CA LEU A 423 -32.37 6.58 -12.35
C LEU A 423 -31.09 6.43 -13.17
N LEU A 424 -30.00 7.02 -12.69
CA LEU A 424 -28.67 6.80 -13.27
C LEU A 424 -28.25 5.34 -13.11
N PRO A 425 -27.38 4.77 -13.95
CA PRO A 425 -26.87 3.42 -13.79
C PRO A 425 -26.23 3.19 -12.41
N PRO A 426 -26.28 1.97 -11.85
CA PRO A 426 -25.54 1.64 -10.64
C PRO A 426 -24.01 1.67 -10.89
N PRO A 427 -23.20 1.68 -9.82
CA PRO A 427 -21.76 1.46 -9.93
C PRO A 427 -21.42 0.17 -10.65
N VAL A 428 -20.28 0.18 -11.33
CA VAL A 428 -19.75 -0.93 -12.12
C VAL A 428 -18.53 -1.54 -11.44
N SER A 429 -17.71 -0.74 -10.76
CA SER A 429 -16.48 -1.18 -10.10
C SER A 429 -16.77 -2.06 -8.89
N ASP A 430 -16.03 -3.17 -8.78
CA ASP A 430 -16.07 -4.06 -7.62
C ASP A 430 -15.60 -3.35 -6.33
N LEU A 431 -14.86 -2.23 -6.45
CA LEU A 431 -14.44 -1.39 -5.33
C LEU A 431 -15.62 -0.69 -4.62
N LEU A 432 -16.79 -0.62 -5.26
CA LEU A 432 -18.01 -0.02 -4.69
C LEU A 432 -19.09 -1.07 -4.42
N HIS A 433 -18.68 -2.32 -4.21
CA HIS A 433 -19.57 -3.43 -3.91
C HIS A 433 -19.25 -4.03 -2.54
N ASP A 434 -20.29 -4.33 -1.77
CA ASP A 434 -20.20 -5.11 -0.54
C ASP A 434 -20.93 -6.45 -0.73
N PRO A 435 -20.18 -7.58 -0.79
CA PRO A 435 -20.76 -8.91 -0.92
C PRO A 435 -21.73 -9.29 0.21
N ALA A 436 -21.59 -8.71 1.41
CA ALA A 436 -22.44 -8.99 2.56
C ALA A 436 -23.81 -8.27 2.49
N SER A 437 -23.98 -7.31 1.57
CA SER A 437 -25.17 -6.46 1.47
C SER A 437 -26.45 -7.15 0.95
N GLY A 438 -26.41 -8.46 0.65
CA GLY A 438 -27.61 -9.28 0.43
C GLY A 438 -28.44 -8.96 -0.82
N GLY A 439 -27.90 -8.18 -1.77
CA GLY A 439 -28.39 -8.13 -3.15
C GLY A 439 -29.62 -7.25 -3.44
N VAL A 440 -30.02 -6.33 -2.55
CA VAL A 440 -31.14 -5.38 -2.82
C VAL A 440 -30.68 -4.12 -3.60
N HIS A 441 -29.48 -4.17 -4.20
CA HIS A 441 -28.78 -3.27 -5.14
C HIS A 441 -27.98 -2.10 -4.59
N PRO A 442 -26.70 -2.00 -5.02
CA PRO A 442 -25.60 -1.96 -4.09
C PRO A 442 -25.94 -0.95 -3.01
N VAL A 443 -26.27 -1.48 -1.84
CA VAL A 443 -26.29 -0.71 -0.61
C VAL A 443 -24.89 -0.89 -0.06
N HIS A 444 -23.90 -0.36 -0.80
CA HIS A 444 -22.56 -0.30 -0.29
C HIS A 444 -22.55 0.66 0.90
N GLN A 445 -21.97 0.24 2.01
CA GLN A 445 -21.90 1.03 3.23
C GLN A 445 -20.44 1.30 3.56
N ILE A 446 -20.09 2.56 3.72
CA ILE A 446 -18.74 2.99 4.07
C ILE A 446 -18.72 3.44 5.53
N GLU A 447 -17.69 3.02 6.25
CA GLU A 447 -17.38 3.53 7.58
C GLU A 447 -17.00 5.01 7.51
N PRO A 448 -17.64 5.91 8.29
CA PRO A 448 -17.30 7.33 8.20
C PRO A 448 -15.82 7.64 8.47
N ALA A 449 -15.16 6.87 9.33
CA ALA A 449 -13.73 7.01 9.64
C ALA A 449 -12.81 6.47 8.53
N ALA A 450 -13.34 5.83 7.50
CA ALA A 450 -12.57 5.35 6.36
C ALA A 450 -12.24 6.45 5.35
N ILE A 451 -12.97 7.58 5.37
CA ILE A 451 -12.78 8.68 4.42
C ILE A 451 -12.06 9.85 5.12
N PRO A 452 -10.80 10.15 4.77
CA PRO A 452 -10.09 11.34 5.23
C PRO A 452 -10.75 12.64 4.72
N GLN A 453 -10.42 13.77 5.33
CA GLN A 453 -10.94 15.09 4.92
C GLN A 453 -10.61 15.42 3.45
N ASP A 454 -9.39 15.09 3.00
CA ASP A 454 -8.96 15.34 1.62
C ASP A 454 -9.51 14.32 0.61
N GLY A 455 -10.28 13.33 1.09
CA GLY A 455 -10.76 12.19 0.32
C GLY A 455 -9.70 11.10 0.13
N LEU A 456 -10.07 10.08 -0.65
CA LEU A 456 -9.20 8.95 -0.95
C LEU A 456 -9.37 8.48 -2.40
N ARG A 457 -8.32 7.87 -2.92
CA ARG A 457 -8.30 7.17 -4.21
C ARG A 457 -8.17 5.68 -3.93
N LEU A 458 -9.05 4.91 -4.55
CA LEU A 458 -8.97 3.46 -4.60
C LEU A 458 -8.51 3.05 -5.99
N GLU A 459 -7.51 2.19 -6.06
CA GLU A 459 -7.04 1.59 -7.30
C GLU A 459 -7.08 0.08 -7.19
N ARG A 460 -7.49 -0.58 -8.28
CA ARG A 460 -7.35 -2.03 -8.44
C ARG A 460 -6.42 -2.30 -9.60
N ARG A 461 -5.43 -3.19 -9.48
CA ARG A 461 -4.49 -3.52 -10.58
C ARG A 461 -3.91 -4.93 -10.44
N ALA A 462 -3.58 -5.55 -11.57
CA ALA A 462 -2.88 -6.84 -11.56
C ALA A 462 -1.39 -6.65 -11.21
N MET A 463 -0.85 -7.52 -10.38
CA MET A 463 0.54 -7.55 -9.94
C MET A 463 1.14 -8.93 -10.19
N LEU A 464 2.39 -8.98 -10.65
CA LEU A 464 3.10 -10.23 -10.91
C LEU A 464 4.51 -10.17 -10.31
N ALA A 465 4.83 -11.12 -9.45
CA ALA A 465 6.17 -11.29 -8.87
C ALA A 465 6.61 -12.75 -8.94
N ARG A 466 7.77 -13.05 -8.35
CA ARG A 466 8.22 -14.43 -8.11
C ARG A 466 8.18 -14.72 -6.62
N GLY A 467 7.78 -15.94 -6.28
CA GLY A 467 7.97 -16.50 -4.95
C GLY A 467 9.44 -16.81 -4.66
N THR A 468 9.73 -17.19 -3.42
CA THR A 468 11.09 -17.58 -3.00
C THR A 468 11.56 -18.88 -3.68
N ASP A 469 10.62 -19.69 -4.19
CA ASP A 469 10.83 -20.87 -5.02
C ASP A 469 11.05 -20.55 -6.51
N GLY A 470 10.98 -19.27 -6.88
CA GLY A 470 11.11 -18.77 -8.25
C GLY A 470 9.85 -18.92 -9.12
N GLN A 471 8.75 -19.47 -8.61
CA GLN A 471 7.50 -19.60 -9.35
C GLN A 471 6.80 -18.24 -9.50
N PRO A 472 6.12 -17.97 -10.63
CA PRO A 472 5.37 -16.73 -10.80
C PRO A 472 4.14 -16.71 -9.89
N VAL A 473 3.96 -15.61 -9.16
CA VAL A 473 2.78 -15.34 -8.34
C VAL A 473 2.07 -14.13 -8.92
N LEU A 474 0.82 -14.32 -9.34
CA LEU A 474 -0.05 -13.27 -9.87
C LEU A 474 -1.20 -13.04 -8.89
N TRP A 475 -1.49 -11.78 -8.58
CA TRP A 475 -2.62 -11.38 -7.76
C TRP A 475 -3.19 -10.04 -8.25
N THR A 476 -4.37 -9.69 -7.79
CA THR A 476 -4.96 -8.37 -8.03
C THR A 476 -4.90 -7.52 -6.76
N GLN A 477 -4.04 -6.50 -6.78
CA GLN A 477 -3.90 -5.54 -5.71
C GLN A 477 -5.09 -4.56 -5.72
N ARG A 478 -5.69 -4.34 -4.55
CA ARG A 478 -6.52 -3.17 -4.25
C ARG A 478 -5.73 -2.26 -3.31
N ARG A 479 -5.66 -0.97 -3.62
CA ARG A 479 -4.87 -0.01 -2.85
C ARG A 479 -5.66 1.24 -2.54
N ARG A 480 -5.64 1.66 -1.26
CA ARG A 480 -6.12 2.95 -0.78
C ARG A 480 -4.97 3.94 -0.75
N GLN A 481 -5.22 5.15 -1.25
CA GLN A 481 -4.26 6.24 -1.25
C GLN A 481 -4.95 7.56 -0.87
N PRO A 482 -4.27 8.48 -0.18
CA PRO A 482 -4.84 9.80 0.09
C PRO A 482 -5.02 10.57 -1.21
N LEU A 483 -6.07 11.40 -1.26
CA LEU A 483 -6.22 12.42 -2.30
C LEU A 483 -5.66 13.76 -1.80
N LEU A 484 -5.35 14.65 -2.75
CA LEU A 484 -5.03 16.06 -2.47
C LEU A 484 -6.26 16.96 -2.59
N THR A 485 -7.29 16.51 -3.31
CA THR A 485 -8.51 17.26 -3.52
C THR A 485 -9.67 16.28 -3.68
N PRO A 486 -10.67 16.34 -2.79
CA PRO A 486 -11.81 15.45 -2.88
C PRO A 486 -12.66 15.78 -4.12
N PRO A 487 -13.34 14.78 -4.73
CA PRO A 487 -14.34 15.06 -5.75
C PRO A 487 -15.50 15.85 -5.16
N GLY A 488 -15.86 16.96 -5.80
CA GLY A 488 -17.04 17.76 -5.48
C GLY A 488 -17.86 18.06 -6.74
N LEU A 489 -19.18 18.08 -6.59
CA LEU A 489 -20.12 18.41 -7.65
C LEU A 489 -20.96 19.59 -7.20
N ARG A 490 -21.01 20.67 -8.00
CA ARG A 490 -21.89 21.82 -7.72
C ARG A 490 -23.35 21.47 -8.01
N LEU A 491 -23.94 20.63 -7.16
CA LEU A 491 -25.32 20.22 -7.22
C LEU A 491 -26.20 21.41 -6.81
N ARG A 492 -27.07 21.87 -7.72
CA ARG A 492 -28.04 22.93 -7.46
C ARG A 492 -29.43 22.46 -7.83
N PHE A 493 -30.40 22.84 -7.01
CA PHE A 493 -31.81 22.59 -7.26
C PHE A 493 -32.52 23.89 -7.63
N ASP A 494 -33.64 23.77 -8.34
CA ASP A 494 -34.54 24.89 -8.66
C ASP A 494 -33.84 26.08 -9.32
N THR A 495 -33.10 25.80 -10.40
CA THR A 495 -32.31 26.81 -11.11
C THR A 495 -33.03 27.32 -12.36
N LEU A 496 -32.73 28.57 -12.75
CA LEU A 496 -33.11 29.14 -14.04
C LEU A 496 -31.86 29.24 -14.91
N GLU A 497 -31.81 28.47 -15.99
CA GLU A 497 -30.73 28.55 -16.97
C GLU A 497 -31.12 29.48 -18.11
N GLN A 498 -30.17 30.31 -18.56
CA GLN A 498 -30.38 31.10 -19.76
C GLN A 498 -30.41 30.21 -20.99
N VAL A 499 -31.50 30.30 -21.73
CA VAL A 499 -31.63 29.64 -23.03
C VAL A 499 -31.38 30.69 -24.11
N PRO A 500 -30.72 30.33 -25.23
CA PRO A 500 -30.62 31.21 -26.39
C PRO A 500 -32.00 31.80 -26.76
N PRO A 501 -32.07 33.00 -27.36
CA PRO A 501 -33.33 33.63 -27.72
C PRO A 501 -34.20 32.66 -28.54
N THR A 502 -35.31 32.23 -27.91
CA THR A 502 -36.32 31.27 -28.38
C THR A 502 -37.53 31.97 -28.93
#